data_AF-A0A7C4WZZ6-F1
#
_entry.id   AF-A0A7C4WZZ6-F1
#
_cell.length_a   1.000
_cell.length_b   1.000
_cell.length_c   1.000
_cell.angle_alpha   90.00
_cell.angle_beta   90.00
_cell.angle_gamma   90.00
#
_symmetry.space_group_name_H-M   'P 1'
#
loop_
_entity.id
_entity.type
_entity.pdbx_description
1 polymer ?
#
loop_
_entity_poly.entity_id
_entity_poly.type
_entity_poly.pdbx_seq_one_letter_code
_entity_poly.pdbx_strand_id
1 'polypeptide(L)'
;MFKKILFLIIAIGLAIIATFVQQVLDNELPYKVSVEISDTAYTFALPRVNEGVVDCIVELNVANPAVHGYIHYRLYNSNGTWRKIKLLRLNEKLVSIIPYQKPMIKIEYYLELVDGQGKIYPIAKKQPLVVLFREQVPRLLTYIIALLFFVSLIISNYLGMVTAFNIPYFLKYVRLMFYLLGTAIVLDFAAYLYAYRHLFVVPSPYNDMLFFKNLIIFAIWAILFYVQKNGKERRLAVLAGSLLTLVLYCAPDHFVFQAFF
;
A
#
# COMPACT_ATOMS: atom_id res chain seq x y z
N MET A 1 -38.64 -3.85 -4.19
CA MET A 1 -37.51 -4.73 -3.82
C MET A 1 -36.40 -4.75 -4.87
N PHE A 2 -36.71 -4.94 -6.15
CA PHE A 2 -35.74 -5.00 -7.24
C PHE A 2 -34.67 -3.89 -7.24
N LYS A 3 -35.06 -2.61 -7.11
CA LYS A 3 -34.12 -1.47 -7.05
C LYS A 3 -33.07 -1.59 -5.93
N LYS A 4 -33.45 -2.14 -4.77
CA LYS A 4 -32.53 -2.31 -3.63
C LYS A 4 -31.48 -3.40 -3.90
N ILE A 5 -31.90 -4.49 -4.54
CA ILE A 5 -31.01 -5.58 -4.95
C ILE A 5 -30.06 -5.08 -6.04
N LEU A 6 -30.58 -4.35 -7.03
CA LEU A 6 -29.76 -3.74 -8.08
C LEU A 6 -28.69 -2.81 -7.50
N PHE A 7 -29.05 -1.91 -6.58
CA PHE A 7 -28.07 -1.02 -5.93
C PHE A 7 -27.04 -1.78 -5.12
N LEU A 8 -27.41 -2.89 -4.47
CA LEU A 8 -26.45 -3.73 -3.77
C LEU A 8 -25.46 -4.39 -4.75
N ILE A 9 -25.94 -4.92 -5.88
CA ILE A 9 -25.08 -5.51 -6.91
C ILE A 9 -24.08 -4.49 -7.45
N ILE A 10 -24.55 -3.27 -7.77
CA ILE A 10 -23.67 -2.20 -8.27
C ILE A 10 -22.67 -1.79 -7.16
N ALA A 11 -23.11 -1.69 -5.90
CA ALA A 11 -22.24 -1.35 -4.78
C ALA A 11 -21.12 -2.37 -4.56
N ILE A 12 -21.43 -3.67 -4.72
CA ILE A 12 -20.44 -4.76 -4.69
C ILE A 12 -19.47 -4.63 -5.87
N GLY A 13 -19.98 -4.42 -7.08
CA GLY A 13 -19.13 -4.22 -8.26
C GLY A 13 -18.15 -3.05 -8.09
N LEU A 14 -18.63 -1.91 -7.59
CA LEU A 14 -17.78 -0.75 -7.29
C LEU A 14 -16.74 -1.05 -6.20
N ALA A 15 -17.10 -1.81 -5.16
CA ALA A 15 -16.16 -2.18 -4.11
C ALA A 15 -15.04 -3.11 -4.63
N ILE A 16 -15.38 -4.07 -5.49
CA ILE A 16 -14.40 -4.96 -6.14
C ILE A 16 -13.44 -4.14 -7.01
N ILE A 17 -13.97 -3.26 -7.85
CA ILE A 17 -13.16 -2.39 -8.72
C ILE A 17 -12.24 -1.50 -7.86
N ALA A 18 -12.78 -0.85 -6.84
CA ALA A 18 -12.01 0.02 -5.95
C ALA A 18 -10.89 -0.73 -5.22
N THR A 19 -11.15 -1.96 -4.75
CA THR A 19 -10.15 -2.82 -4.11
C THR A 19 -9.05 -3.21 -5.08
N PHE A 20 -9.41 -3.56 -6.32
CA PHE A 20 -8.44 -3.87 -7.36
C PHE A 20 -7.56 -2.64 -7.69
N VAL A 21 -8.16 -1.47 -7.86
CA VAL A 21 -7.44 -0.21 -8.11
C VAL A 21 -6.46 0.10 -6.99
N GLN A 22 -6.88 -0.03 -5.73
CA GLN A 22 -6.00 0.17 -4.57
C GLN A 22 -4.79 -0.78 -4.60
N GLN A 23 -5.00 -2.08 -4.88
CA GLN A 23 -3.92 -3.07 -4.94
C GLN A 23 -2.92 -2.79 -6.07
N VAL A 24 -3.39 -2.30 -7.21
CA VAL A 24 -2.52 -1.95 -8.35
C VAL A 24 -1.71 -0.68 -8.07
N LEU A 25 -2.27 0.26 -7.32
CA LEU A 25 -1.64 1.53 -6.97
C LEU A 25 -0.82 1.44 -5.67
N ASP A 26 -0.68 0.24 -5.11
CA ASP A 26 0.07 0.01 -3.89
C ASP A 26 1.58 0.25 -4.13
N ASN A 27 2.14 1.16 -3.34
CA ASN A 27 3.55 1.53 -3.43
C ASN A 27 4.48 0.42 -2.94
N GLU A 28 3.96 -0.57 -2.21
CA GLU A 28 4.71 -1.70 -1.67
C GLU A 28 5.03 -2.79 -2.71
N LEU A 29 4.36 -2.75 -3.87
CA LEU A 29 4.64 -3.69 -4.96
C LEU A 29 6.12 -3.64 -5.38
N PRO A 30 6.74 -4.80 -5.66
CA PRO A 30 8.12 -4.84 -6.13
C PRO A 30 8.32 -3.96 -7.38
N TYR A 31 9.42 -3.21 -7.40
CA TYR A 31 9.79 -2.39 -8.54
C TYR A 31 10.24 -3.27 -9.70
N LYS A 32 9.44 -3.28 -10.77
CA LYS A 32 9.75 -4.02 -11.99
C LYS A 32 10.62 -3.16 -12.91
N VAL A 33 11.78 -3.68 -13.30
CA VAL A 33 12.70 -3.00 -14.23
C VAL A 33 13.25 -3.99 -15.24
N SER A 34 13.31 -3.57 -16.49
CA SER A 34 13.90 -4.35 -17.57
C SER A 34 15.24 -3.74 -17.99
N VAL A 35 16.26 -4.58 -18.13
CA VAL A 35 17.63 -4.20 -18.48
C VAL A 35 18.14 -5.15 -19.54
N GLU A 36 18.72 -4.62 -20.60
CA GLU A 36 19.34 -5.39 -21.66
C GLU A 36 20.85 -5.54 -21.39
N ILE A 37 21.32 -6.78 -21.30
CA ILE A 37 22.70 -7.13 -21.02
C ILE A 37 23.14 -8.12 -22.09
N SER A 38 24.18 -7.78 -22.86
CA SER A 38 24.69 -8.64 -23.93
C SER A 38 23.59 -9.17 -24.87
N ASP A 39 22.73 -8.26 -25.36
CA ASP A 39 21.60 -8.53 -26.27
C ASP A 39 20.52 -9.47 -25.70
N THR A 40 20.49 -9.63 -24.37
CA THR A 40 19.44 -10.37 -23.66
C THR A 40 18.70 -9.46 -22.68
N ALA A 41 17.38 -9.42 -22.80
CA ALA A 41 16.52 -8.61 -21.92
C ALA A 41 16.20 -9.38 -20.64
N TYR A 42 16.60 -8.83 -19.50
CA TYR A 42 16.26 -9.33 -18.17
C TYR A 42 15.21 -8.44 -17.52
N THR A 43 14.24 -9.03 -16.84
CA THR A 43 13.26 -8.30 -16.03
C THR A 43 13.43 -8.69 -14.57
N PHE A 44 13.61 -7.69 -13.71
CA PHE A 44 13.84 -7.86 -12.28
C PHE A 44 12.67 -7.28 -11.49
N ALA A 45 12.31 -7.95 -10.39
CA ALA A 45 11.34 -7.47 -9.41
C ALA A 45 12.09 -7.16 -8.11
N LEU A 46 12.29 -5.88 -7.83
CA LEU A 46 13.14 -5.41 -6.74
C LEU A 46 12.30 -5.03 -5.51
N PRO A 47 12.64 -5.50 -4.30
CA PRO A 47 11.80 -5.31 -3.12
C PRO A 47 11.73 -3.84 -2.67
N ARG A 48 10.53 -3.37 -2.33
CA ARG A 48 10.30 -2.05 -1.70
C ARG A 48 9.91 -2.13 -0.23
N VAL A 49 9.53 -3.31 0.23
CA VAL A 49 9.22 -3.60 1.62
C VAL A 49 9.88 -4.92 2.00
N ASN A 50 10.41 -4.98 3.21
CA ASN A 50 10.87 -6.20 3.84
C ASN A 50 10.11 -6.42 5.14
N GLU A 51 9.47 -7.58 5.27
CA GLU A 51 8.62 -7.92 6.40
C GLU A 51 9.27 -8.94 7.33
N GLY A 52 9.18 -8.67 8.63
CA GLY A 52 9.62 -9.57 9.70
C GLY A 52 11.09 -9.37 10.08
N VAL A 53 11.54 -10.24 10.99
CA VAL A 53 12.90 -10.21 11.55
C VAL A 53 13.85 -11.05 10.69
N VAL A 54 13.95 -10.71 9.42
CA VAL A 54 14.78 -11.41 8.43
C VAL A 54 15.53 -10.43 7.52
N ASP A 55 16.65 -10.88 6.97
CA ASP A 55 17.38 -10.11 5.97
C ASP A 55 16.55 -9.93 4.70
N CYS A 56 16.72 -8.78 4.03
CA CYS A 56 16.04 -8.51 2.78
C CYS A 56 16.78 -9.18 1.62
N ILE A 57 16.12 -10.16 1.00
CA ILE A 57 16.66 -10.92 -0.13
C ILE A 57 16.44 -10.15 -1.42
N VAL A 58 17.52 -9.90 -2.15
CA VAL A 58 17.48 -9.37 -3.52
C VAL A 58 17.92 -10.47 -4.48
N GLU A 59 17.00 -10.88 -5.34
CA GLU A 59 17.19 -11.97 -6.29
C GLU A 59 17.00 -11.47 -7.73
N LEU A 60 17.94 -11.82 -8.60
CA LEU A 60 17.91 -11.49 -10.02
C LEU A 60 18.05 -12.78 -10.83
N ASN A 61 17.05 -13.08 -11.66
CA ASN A 61 17.10 -14.19 -12.61
C ASN A 61 17.99 -13.80 -13.79
N VAL A 62 19.25 -14.22 -13.75
CA VAL A 62 20.28 -13.93 -14.75
C VAL A 62 21.01 -15.23 -15.07
N ALA A 63 20.53 -15.92 -16.11
CA ALA A 63 21.04 -17.24 -16.50
C ALA A 63 22.50 -17.20 -17.02
N ASN A 64 22.97 -16.05 -17.54
CA ASN A 64 24.34 -15.92 -18.03
C ASN A 64 25.35 -15.96 -16.87
N PRO A 65 26.24 -16.97 -16.80
CA PRO A 65 27.18 -17.14 -15.69
C PRO A 65 28.32 -16.12 -15.69
N ALA A 66 28.61 -15.48 -16.83
CA ALA A 66 29.64 -14.44 -16.92
C ALA A 66 29.21 -13.13 -16.24
N VAL A 67 27.89 -12.94 -16.06
CA VAL A 67 27.34 -11.76 -15.40
C VAL A 67 27.47 -11.91 -13.89
N HIS A 68 28.06 -10.90 -13.26
CA HIS A 68 28.10 -10.75 -11.81
C HIS A 68 27.62 -9.35 -11.43
N GLY A 69 27.48 -9.07 -10.14
CA GLY A 69 27.04 -7.74 -9.75
C GLY A 69 27.16 -7.44 -8.28
N TYR A 70 26.72 -6.24 -7.93
CA TYR A 70 26.81 -5.69 -6.59
C TYR A 70 25.54 -4.91 -6.25
N ILE A 71 25.17 -4.99 -4.98
CA ILE A 71 24.22 -4.08 -4.35
C ILE A 71 25.03 -2.98 -3.68
N HIS A 72 24.67 -1.74 -3.98
CA HIS A 72 25.12 -0.59 -3.22
C HIS A 72 23.96 -0.11 -2.37
N TYR A 73 24.12 -0.03 -1.05
CA TYR A 73 23.06 0.36 -0.13
C TYR A 73 23.57 1.28 0.97
N ARG A 74 22.69 2.11 1.52
CA ARG A 74 22.94 2.93 2.71
C ARG A 74 21.63 3.30 3.39
N LEU A 75 21.71 3.90 4.57
CA LEU A 75 20.53 4.42 5.26
C LEU A 75 19.88 5.51 4.41
N TYR A 76 18.57 5.46 4.25
CA TYR A 76 17.79 6.44 3.50
C TYR A 76 18.00 7.85 4.03
N ASN A 77 18.15 8.83 3.13
CA ASN A 77 18.40 10.23 3.46
C ASN A 77 19.62 10.44 4.39
N SER A 78 20.63 9.57 4.28
CA SER A 78 21.90 9.76 4.99
C SER A 78 22.98 10.26 4.03
N ASN A 79 23.85 11.14 4.53
CA ASN A 79 25.09 11.53 3.86
C ASN A 79 26.19 10.46 4.00
N GLY A 80 25.83 9.26 4.45
CA GLY A 80 26.76 8.16 4.63
C GLY A 80 27.29 7.61 3.30
N THR A 81 28.43 6.92 3.39
CA THR A 81 29.04 6.21 2.27
C THR A 81 28.21 4.99 1.88
N TRP A 82 28.08 4.76 0.57
CA TRP A 82 27.48 3.54 0.03
C TRP A 82 28.27 2.31 0.46
N ARG A 83 27.58 1.35 1.08
CA ARG A 83 28.13 0.02 1.35
C ARG A 83 27.90 -0.86 0.14
N LYS A 84 28.90 -1.67 -0.21
CA LYS A 84 28.88 -2.53 -1.38
C LYS A 84 28.84 -4.00 -0.95
N ILE A 85 27.87 -4.76 -1.44
CA ILE A 85 27.77 -6.22 -1.23
C ILE A 85 27.75 -6.90 -2.59
N LYS A 86 28.48 -8.00 -2.72
CA LYS A 86 28.51 -8.81 -3.94
C LYS A 86 27.27 -9.70 -4.04
N LEU A 87 26.72 -9.81 -5.25
CA LEU A 87 25.73 -10.83 -5.59
C LEU A 87 26.42 -12.18 -5.77
N LEU A 88 25.94 -13.18 -5.04
CA LEU A 88 26.41 -14.56 -5.13
C LEU A 88 25.59 -15.30 -6.17
N ARG A 89 26.26 -16.17 -6.94
CA ARG A 89 25.59 -17.00 -7.93
C ARG A 89 24.99 -18.23 -7.27
N LEU A 90 23.70 -18.47 -7.52
CA LEU A 90 22.98 -19.69 -7.18
C LEU A 90 22.24 -20.16 -8.43
N ASN A 91 22.83 -21.11 -9.17
CA ASN A 91 22.35 -21.56 -10.48
C ASN A 91 22.17 -20.37 -11.44
N GLU A 92 20.97 -20.23 -12.01
CA GLU A 92 20.57 -19.16 -12.93
C GLU A 92 20.25 -17.83 -12.22
N LYS A 93 20.55 -17.70 -10.93
CA LYS A 93 20.20 -16.54 -10.10
C LYS A 93 21.42 -15.87 -9.51
N LEU A 94 21.33 -14.55 -9.38
CA LEU A 94 22.17 -13.71 -8.53
C LEU A 94 21.39 -13.36 -7.28
N VAL A 95 21.92 -13.71 -6.12
CA VAL A 95 21.27 -13.49 -4.83
C VAL A 95 22.21 -12.75 -3.90
N SER A 96 21.67 -11.78 -3.18
CA SER A 96 22.36 -11.19 -2.04
C SER A 96 21.35 -10.74 -1.01
N ILE A 97 21.87 -10.36 0.16
CA ILE A 97 21.07 -9.95 1.30
C ILE A 97 21.45 -8.54 1.73
N ILE A 98 20.45 -7.70 1.90
CA ILE A 98 20.58 -6.45 2.62
C ILE A 98 20.30 -6.77 4.10
N PRO A 99 21.24 -6.53 5.03
CA PRO A 99 21.08 -6.92 6.42
C PRO A 99 19.82 -6.33 7.05
N TYR A 100 19.14 -7.13 7.86
CA TYR A 100 17.96 -6.74 8.63
C TYR A 100 18.17 -5.40 9.35
N GLN A 101 17.13 -4.57 9.31
CA GLN A 101 17.05 -3.33 10.07
C GLN A 101 15.83 -3.36 10.98
N LYS A 102 15.89 -2.60 12.08
CA LYS A 102 14.73 -2.38 12.95
C LYS A 102 13.54 -1.81 12.13
N PRO A 103 12.30 -2.06 12.56
CA PRO A 103 11.12 -1.49 11.92
C PRO A 103 11.22 0.03 11.76
N MET A 104 10.57 0.57 10.72
CA MET A 104 10.58 1.99 10.33
C MET A 104 11.90 2.49 9.72
N ILE A 105 12.97 1.70 9.76
CA ILE A 105 14.22 2.03 9.06
C ILE A 105 14.02 1.79 7.56
N LYS A 106 14.50 2.75 6.77
CA LYS A 106 14.57 2.68 5.32
C LYS A 106 16.01 2.56 4.88
N ILE A 107 16.25 1.68 3.92
CA ILE A 107 17.52 1.59 3.21
C ILE A 107 17.27 2.03 1.78
N GLU A 108 18.12 2.92 1.28
CA GLU A 108 18.19 3.19 -0.15
C GLU A 108 19.27 2.31 -0.78
N TYR A 109 18.99 1.77 -1.96
CA TYR A 109 19.88 0.88 -2.66
C TYR A 109 19.74 0.97 -4.18
N TYR A 110 20.81 0.62 -4.87
CA TYR A 110 20.83 0.42 -6.32
C TYR A 110 21.71 -0.77 -6.67
N LEU A 111 21.61 -1.26 -7.91
CA LEU A 111 22.36 -2.42 -8.38
C LEU A 111 23.33 -2.01 -9.47
N GLU A 112 24.46 -2.72 -9.54
CA GLU A 112 25.37 -2.68 -10.68
C GLU A 112 25.61 -4.12 -11.15
N LEU A 113 25.20 -4.42 -12.37
CA LEU A 113 25.55 -5.66 -13.05
C LEU A 113 26.74 -5.42 -13.97
N VAL A 114 27.61 -6.42 -14.09
CA VAL A 114 28.83 -6.38 -14.90
C VAL A 114 28.85 -7.64 -15.75
N ASP A 115 28.96 -7.47 -17.07
CA ASP A 115 29.05 -8.60 -17.99
C ASP A 115 30.46 -9.19 -18.06
N GLY A 116 30.62 -10.27 -18.83
CA GLY A 116 31.92 -10.93 -19.03
C GLY A 116 32.98 -10.07 -19.71
N GLN A 117 32.59 -8.95 -20.34
CA GLN A 117 33.49 -7.99 -21.00
C GLN A 117 33.85 -6.82 -20.08
N GLY A 118 33.30 -6.78 -18.86
CA GLY A 118 33.54 -5.71 -17.88
C GLY A 118 32.66 -4.48 -18.06
N LYS A 119 31.66 -4.51 -18.95
CA LYS A 119 30.73 -3.39 -19.13
C LYS A 119 29.74 -3.36 -17.96
N ILE A 120 29.52 -2.16 -17.41
CA ILE A 120 28.68 -1.93 -16.22
C ILE A 120 27.29 -1.48 -16.64
N TYR A 121 26.28 -2.13 -16.08
CA TYR A 121 24.86 -1.85 -16.26
C TYR A 121 24.27 -1.40 -14.90
N PRO A 122 24.18 -0.08 -14.66
CA PRO A 122 23.60 0.43 -13.43
C PRO A 122 22.07 0.35 -13.48
N ILE A 123 21.45 -0.17 -12.42
CA ILE A 123 20.00 -0.28 -12.27
C ILE A 123 19.58 0.63 -11.11
N ALA A 124 18.68 1.56 -11.37
CA ALA A 124 18.19 2.53 -10.38
C ALA A 124 19.29 3.41 -9.74
N LYS A 125 20.44 3.62 -10.38
CA LYS A 125 21.52 4.46 -9.82
C LYS A 125 21.17 5.95 -9.72
N LYS A 126 20.42 6.49 -10.70
CA LYS A 126 19.98 7.90 -10.71
C LYS A 126 18.86 8.17 -9.70
N GLN A 127 18.00 7.18 -9.48
CA GLN A 127 16.90 7.21 -8.52
C GLN A 127 16.93 5.91 -7.72
N PRO A 128 17.74 5.87 -6.64
CA PRO A 128 17.86 4.67 -5.80
C PRO A 128 16.50 4.19 -5.31
N LEU A 129 16.36 2.87 -5.23
CA LEU A 129 15.19 2.25 -4.66
C LEU A 129 15.24 2.36 -3.15
N VAL A 130 14.08 2.44 -2.52
CA VAL A 130 13.96 2.48 -1.06
C VAL A 130 13.25 1.21 -0.62
N VAL A 131 13.87 0.46 0.28
CA VAL A 131 13.26 -0.66 0.98
C VAL A 131 12.94 -0.24 2.41
N LEU A 132 11.66 -0.37 2.78
CA LEU A 132 11.16 -0.14 4.14
C LEU A 132 11.16 -1.44 4.94
N PHE A 133 11.77 -1.44 6.11
CA PHE A 133 11.71 -2.56 7.04
C PHE A 133 10.53 -2.40 8.00
N ARG A 134 9.71 -3.44 8.13
CA ARG A 134 8.61 -3.51 9.11
C ARG A 134 8.43 -4.93 9.63
N GLU A 135 7.73 -5.08 10.74
CA GLU A 135 7.35 -6.42 11.23
C GLU A 135 6.24 -7.03 10.39
N GLN A 136 6.22 -8.35 10.33
CA GLN A 136 5.18 -9.09 9.64
C GLN A 136 3.93 -9.19 10.52
N VAL A 137 2.85 -8.51 10.12
CA VAL A 137 1.55 -8.60 10.79
C VAL A 137 0.97 -10.02 10.58
N PRO A 138 0.37 -10.64 11.62
CA PRO A 138 -0.28 -11.94 11.47
C PRO A 138 -1.33 -11.94 10.36
N ARG A 139 -1.22 -12.88 9.42
CA ARG A 139 -2.08 -12.94 8.22
C ARG A 139 -3.58 -12.95 8.54
N LEU A 140 -3.98 -13.66 9.60
CA LEU A 140 -5.38 -13.72 10.03
C LEU A 140 -5.92 -12.33 10.40
N LEU A 141 -5.11 -11.52 11.09
CA LEU A 141 -5.48 -10.15 11.46
C LEU A 141 -5.64 -9.30 10.19
N THR A 142 -4.70 -9.39 9.25
CA THR A 142 -4.78 -8.69 7.95
C THR A 142 -6.05 -9.05 7.19
N TYR A 143 -6.42 -10.33 7.12
CA TYR A 143 -7.63 -10.75 6.42
C TYR A 143 -8.92 -10.27 7.09
N ILE A 144 -8.98 -10.28 8.42
CA ILE A 144 -10.14 -9.76 9.16
C ILE A 144 -10.30 -8.26 8.91
N ILE A 145 -9.20 -7.49 8.98
CA ILE A 145 -9.19 -6.04 8.73
C ILE A 145 -9.65 -5.76 7.29
N ALA A 146 -9.07 -6.45 6.31
CA ALA A 146 -9.43 -6.30 4.89
C ALA A 146 -10.92 -6.59 4.64
N LEU A 147 -11.47 -7.63 5.28
CA LEU A 147 -12.90 -7.96 5.18
C LEU A 147 -13.78 -6.85 5.76
N LEU A 148 -13.41 -6.28 6.91
CA LEU A 148 -14.18 -5.20 7.54
C LEU A 148 -14.20 -3.94 6.67
N PHE A 149 -13.06 -3.54 6.09
CA PHE A 149 -13.01 -2.42 5.15
C PHE A 149 -13.77 -2.70 3.87
N PHE A 150 -13.67 -3.91 3.30
CA PHE A 150 -14.39 -4.30 2.10
C PHE A 150 -15.92 -4.24 2.31
N VAL A 151 -16.43 -4.79 3.41
CA VAL A 151 -17.86 -4.72 3.77
C VAL A 151 -18.28 -3.26 4.01
N SER A 152 -17.45 -2.46 4.68
CA SER A 152 -17.71 -1.04 4.90
C SER A 152 -17.79 -0.25 3.58
N LEU A 153 -16.95 -0.58 2.61
CA LEU A 153 -16.95 0.02 1.28
C LEU A 153 -18.22 -0.32 0.49
N ILE A 154 -18.69 -1.58 0.56
CA ILE A 154 -19.98 -1.98 -0.03
C ILE A 154 -21.12 -1.17 0.59
N ILE A 155 -21.15 -1.05 1.91
CA ILE A 155 -22.19 -0.27 2.62
C ILE A 155 -22.12 1.21 2.25
N SER A 156 -20.92 1.78 2.14
CA SER A 156 -20.70 3.17 1.70
C SER A 156 -21.25 3.41 0.29
N ASN A 157 -20.89 2.56 -0.67
CA ASN A 157 -21.37 2.64 -2.05
C ASN A 157 -22.90 2.49 -2.13
N TYR A 158 -23.46 1.54 -1.37
CA TYR A 158 -24.90 1.33 -1.28
C TYR A 158 -25.62 2.55 -0.69
N LEU A 159 -25.07 3.14 0.39
CA LEU A 159 -25.56 4.37 0.99
C LEU A 159 -25.55 5.53 0.01
N GLY A 160 -24.49 5.67 -0.78
CA GLY A 160 -24.41 6.65 -1.87
C GLY A 160 -25.56 6.51 -2.87
N MET A 161 -25.88 5.30 -3.31
CA MET A 161 -26.99 5.07 -4.24
C MET A 161 -28.35 5.34 -3.60
N VAL A 162 -28.61 4.77 -2.42
CA VAL A 162 -29.88 4.98 -1.69
C VAL A 162 -30.12 6.47 -1.44
N THR A 163 -29.07 7.22 -1.10
CA THR A 163 -29.12 8.67 -0.92
C THR A 163 -29.13 9.46 -2.23
N ALA A 164 -28.67 8.94 -3.37
CA ALA A 164 -28.89 9.58 -4.66
C ALA A 164 -30.37 9.48 -5.09
N PHE A 165 -31.00 8.32 -4.89
CA PHE A 165 -32.34 8.00 -5.42
C PHE A 165 -33.54 8.28 -4.48
N ASN A 166 -33.37 9.12 -3.46
CA ASN A 166 -34.42 9.51 -2.50
C ASN A 166 -35.06 8.35 -1.73
N ILE A 167 -34.33 7.25 -1.49
CA ILE A 167 -34.89 6.10 -0.77
C ILE A 167 -34.83 6.36 0.76
N PRO A 168 -35.98 6.35 1.47
CA PRO A 168 -35.99 6.50 2.92
C PRO A 168 -35.29 5.30 3.60
N TYR A 169 -34.89 5.45 4.87
CA TYR A 169 -34.28 4.39 5.72
C TYR A 169 -32.77 4.13 5.58
N PHE A 170 -31.95 5.15 5.25
CA PHE A 170 -30.49 5.02 5.19
C PHE A 170 -29.77 5.11 6.56
N LEU A 171 -30.42 5.70 7.58
CA LEU A 171 -29.79 6.00 8.88
C LEU A 171 -29.29 4.78 9.65
N LYS A 172 -29.97 3.64 9.55
CA LYS A 172 -29.52 2.39 10.18
C LYS A 172 -28.18 1.93 9.62
N TYR A 173 -27.95 2.14 8.32
CA TYR A 173 -26.71 1.76 7.66
C TYR A 173 -25.58 2.74 7.99
N VAL A 174 -25.87 4.03 8.21
CA VAL A 174 -24.86 4.99 8.72
C VAL A 174 -24.35 4.55 10.10
N ARG A 175 -25.24 4.11 11.00
CA ARG A 175 -24.84 3.58 12.32
C ARG A 175 -24.03 2.30 12.19
N LEU A 176 -24.48 1.36 11.36
CA LEU A 176 -23.74 0.13 11.08
C LEU A 176 -22.34 0.42 10.54
N MET A 177 -22.22 1.37 9.61
CA MET A 177 -20.98 1.81 9.01
C MET A 177 -20.01 2.38 10.06
N PHE A 178 -20.50 3.27 10.94
CA PHE A 178 -19.68 3.82 12.03
C PHE A 178 -19.10 2.73 12.94
N TYR A 179 -19.90 1.74 13.35
CA TYR A 179 -19.40 0.64 14.19
C TYR A 179 -18.43 -0.29 13.45
N LEU A 180 -18.71 -0.60 12.18
CA LEU A 180 -17.83 -1.43 11.35
C LEU A 180 -16.47 -0.77 11.13
N LEU A 181 -16.45 0.49 10.71
CA LEU A 181 -15.19 1.23 10.55
C LEU A 181 -14.50 1.48 11.88
N GLY A 182 -15.22 1.80 12.95
CA GLY A 182 -14.63 1.96 14.27
C GLY A 182 -13.90 0.68 14.71
N THR A 183 -14.53 -0.48 14.50
CA THR A 183 -13.90 -1.79 14.76
C THR A 183 -12.70 -2.02 13.85
N ALA A 184 -12.84 -1.74 12.55
CA ALA A 184 -11.76 -1.88 11.58
C ALA A 184 -10.54 -1.04 11.95
N ILE A 185 -10.73 0.24 12.31
CA ILE A 185 -9.68 1.18 12.68
C ILE A 185 -8.96 0.77 13.96
N VAL A 186 -9.67 0.24 14.95
CA VAL A 186 -9.02 -0.26 16.18
C VAL A 186 -8.11 -1.44 15.87
N LEU A 187 -8.55 -2.38 15.03
CA LEU A 187 -7.75 -3.51 14.59
C LEU A 187 -6.59 -3.07 13.68
N ASP A 188 -6.84 -2.13 12.77
CA ASP A 188 -5.85 -1.56 11.87
C ASP A 188 -4.77 -0.78 12.64
N PHE A 189 -5.16 -0.06 13.69
CA PHE A 189 -4.21 0.60 14.59
C PHE A 189 -3.33 -0.41 15.35
N ALA A 190 -3.91 -1.53 15.81
CA ALA A 190 -3.13 -2.59 16.45
C ALA A 190 -2.14 -3.24 15.46
N ALA A 191 -2.56 -3.50 14.22
CA ALA A 191 -1.71 -4.01 13.15
C ALA A 191 -0.59 -3.01 12.80
N TYR A 192 -0.91 -1.73 12.72
CA TYR A 192 0.04 -0.64 12.49
C TYR A 192 1.10 -0.57 13.60
N LEU A 193 0.69 -0.58 14.87
CA LEU A 193 1.62 -0.58 16.00
C LEU A 193 2.51 -1.82 16.02
N TYR A 194 1.95 -2.98 15.64
CA TYR A 194 2.71 -4.21 15.51
C TYR A 194 3.79 -4.09 14.41
N ALA A 195 3.40 -3.62 13.22
CA ALA A 195 4.27 -3.49 12.05
C ALA A 195 5.41 -2.48 12.27
N TYR A 196 5.09 -1.30 12.81
CA TYR A 196 6.03 -0.18 12.87
C TYR A 196 6.70 0.00 14.24
N ARG A 197 6.13 -0.56 15.32
CA ARG A 197 6.58 -0.35 16.72
C ARG A 197 6.69 1.13 17.13
N HIS A 198 6.03 2.03 16.39
CA HIS A 198 6.03 3.47 16.59
C HIS A 198 4.60 3.99 16.50
N LEU A 199 4.26 4.95 17.35
CA LEU A 199 2.92 5.58 17.40
C LEU A 199 2.70 6.56 16.25
N PHE A 200 3.77 7.17 15.76
CA PHE A 200 3.72 8.20 14.73
C PHE A 200 4.77 7.89 13.67
N VAL A 201 4.30 7.68 12.44
CA VAL A 201 5.15 7.63 11.25
C VAL A 201 4.99 8.95 10.53
N VAL A 202 6.11 9.65 10.31
CA VAL A 202 6.11 10.86 9.49
C VAL A 202 5.65 10.48 8.08
N PRO A 203 4.67 11.19 7.50
CA PRO A 203 4.27 10.95 6.13
C PRO A 203 5.50 10.93 5.22
N SER A 204 5.61 9.90 4.39
CA SER A 204 6.63 9.81 3.36
C SER A 204 6.10 9.00 2.18
N PRO A 205 6.51 9.27 0.92
CA PRO A 205 6.07 8.48 -0.24
C PRO A 205 6.38 6.98 -0.13
N TYR A 206 7.34 6.62 0.74
CA TYR A 206 7.84 5.27 0.95
C TYR A 206 7.30 4.60 2.22
N ASN A 207 6.46 5.29 2.99
CA ASN A 207 5.78 4.67 4.13
C ASN A 207 4.39 4.22 3.68
N ASP A 208 3.91 3.11 4.23
CA ASP A 208 2.51 2.76 4.08
C ASP A 208 1.66 3.67 4.98
N MET A 209 0.81 4.45 4.30
CA MET A 209 -0.06 5.45 4.91
C MET A 209 -1.52 4.99 4.92
N LEU A 210 -1.77 3.71 4.63
CA LEU A 210 -3.10 3.16 4.48
C LEU A 210 -3.92 3.35 5.76
N PHE A 211 -3.30 3.12 6.92
CA PHE A 211 -3.91 3.38 8.23
C PHE A 211 -4.42 4.82 8.37
N PHE A 212 -3.60 5.82 8.03
CA PHE A 212 -4.00 7.23 8.14
C PHE A 212 -5.09 7.60 7.14
N LYS A 213 -5.05 7.05 5.92
CA LYS A 213 -6.10 7.22 4.91
C LYS A 213 -7.43 6.66 5.41
N ASN A 214 -7.40 5.45 5.98
CA ASN A 214 -8.56 4.82 6.60
C ASN A 214 -9.08 5.63 7.80
N LEU A 215 -8.19 6.23 8.60
CA LEU A 215 -8.55 7.09 9.72
C LEU A 215 -9.29 8.35 9.27
N ILE A 216 -8.87 8.97 8.15
CA ILE A 216 -9.59 10.09 7.53
C ILE A 216 -11.00 9.66 7.09
N ILE A 217 -11.11 8.50 6.44
CA ILE A 217 -12.41 7.94 6.05
C ILE A 217 -13.29 7.75 7.29
N PHE A 218 -12.77 7.14 8.36
CA PHE A 218 -13.51 6.98 9.61
C PHE A 218 -13.93 8.31 10.23
N ALA A 219 -13.06 9.33 10.23
CA ALA A 219 -13.39 10.66 10.74
C ALA A 219 -14.57 11.29 9.98
N ILE A 220 -14.62 11.16 8.65
CA ILE A 220 -15.76 11.61 7.83
C ILE A 220 -17.06 10.93 8.31
N TRP A 221 -17.03 9.62 8.52
CA TRP A 221 -18.20 8.87 8.94
C TRP A 221 -18.58 9.07 10.41
N ALA A 222 -17.61 9.35 11.28
CA ALA A 222 -17.86 9.80 12.64
C ALA A 222 -18.61 11.14 12.65
N ILE A 223 -18.19 12.10 11.82
CA ILE A 223 -18.90 13.37 11.62
C ILE A 223 -20.32 13.11 11.13
N LEU A 224 -20.52 12.26 10.12
CA LEU A 224 -21.86 11.93 9.61
C LEU A 224 -22.76 11.20 10.62
N PHE A 225 -22.17 10.47 11.55
CA PHE A 225 -22.87 9.81 12.63
C PHE A 225 -23.37 10.81 13.68
N TYR A 226 -22.50 11.73 14.14
CA TYR A 226 -22.82 12.70 15.19
C TYR A 226 -23.60 13.92 14.69
N VAL A 227 -23.36 14.37 13.45
CA VAL A 227 -24.04 15.54 12.88
C VAL A 227 -25.49 15.19 12.53
N GLN A 228 -26.41 15.65 13.38
CA GLN A 228 -27.84 15.51 13.19
C GLN A 228 -28.39 16.65 12.33
N LYS A 229 -28.15 16.57 11.01
CA LYS A 229 -28.82 17.45 10.04
C LYS A 229 -30.21 16.93 9.67
N ASN A 230 -31.11 17.81 9.27
CA ASN A 230 -32.48 17.45 8.91
C ASN A 230 -32.66 17.24 7.40
N GLY A 231 -33.50 16.26 7.03
CA GLY A 231 -34.02 16.06 5.68
C GLY A 231 -32.96 16.01 4.58
N LYS A 232 -32.96 17.04 3.71
CA LYS A 232 -32.14 17.11 2.48
C LYS A 232 -30.65 17.25 2.78
N GLU A 233 -30.27 18.06 3.76
CA GLU A 233 -28.86 18.35 4.03
C GLU A 233 -28.09 17.13 4.51
N ARG A 234 -28.67 16.35 5.42
CA ARG A 234 -28.06 15.10 5.90
C ARG A 234 -27.85 14.11 4.78
N ARG A 235 -28.77 14.09 3.83
CA ARG A 235 -28.69 13.19 2.70
C ARG A 235 -27.60 13.59 1.70
N LEU A 236 -27.49 14.89 1.42
CA LEU A 236 -26.36 15.42 0.65
C LEU A 236 -25.03 15.14 1.36
N ALA A 237 -24.99 15.24 2.69
CA ALA A 237 -23.80 14.93 3.47
C ALA A 237 -23.39 13.45 3.36
N VAL A 238 -24.35 12.51 3.44
CA VAL A 238 -24.06 11.06 3.28
C VAL A 238 -23.64 10.74 1.84
N LEU A 239 -24.26 11.37 0.84
CA LEU A 239 -23.84 11.22 -0.56
C LEU A 239 -22.42 11.76 -0.79
N ALA A 240 -22.09 12.91 -0.21
CA ALA A 240 -20.75 13.46 -0.27
C ALA A 240 -19.75 12.54 0.45
N GLY A 241 -20.09 12.03 1.63
CA GLY A 241 -19.24 11.12 2.39
C GLY A 241 -18.96 9.79 1.67
N SER A 242 -19.96 9.21 1.00
CA SER A 242 -19.74 7.99 0.22
C SER A 242 -18.87 8.22 -1.00
N LEU A 243 -19.06 9.33 -1.72
CA LEU A 243 -18.19 9.73 -2.83
C LEU A 243 -16.75 9.98 -2.36
N LEU A 244 -16.57 10.73 -1.28
CA LEU A 244 -15.25 10.98 -0.67
C LEU A 244 -14.60 9.67 -0.23
N THR A 245 -15.36 8.74 0.35
CA THR A 245 -14.84 7.42 0.73
C THR A 245 -14.30 6.68 -0.47
N LEU A 246 -15.06 6.63 -1.57
CA LEU A 246 -14.64 5.94 -2.79
C LEU A 246 -13.39 6.59 -3.41
N VAL A 247 -13.35 7.92 -3.47
CA VAL A 247 -12.19 8.67 -3.99
C VAL A 247 -10.95 8.45 -3.12
N LEU A 248 -11.07 8.59 -1.80
CA LEU A 248 -9.96 8.38 -0.87
C LEU A 248 -9.47 6.93 -0.88
N TYR A 249 -10.37 5.96 -0.96
CA TYR A 249 -10.00 4.55 -0.99
C TYR A 249 -9.18 4.20 -2.23
N CYS A 250 -9.58 4.70 -3.41
CA CYS A 250 -8.87 4.49 -4.68
C CYS A 250 -7.62 5.36 -4.85
N ALA A 251 -7.50 6.47 -4.11
CA ALA A 251 -6.36 7.36 -4.24
C ALA A 251 -5.06 6.67 -3.79
N PRO A 252 -3.96 6.81 -4.57
CA PRO A 252 -2.65 6.38 -4.13
C PRO A 252 -2.25 7.05 -2.82
N ASP A 253 -1.60 6.32 -1.93
CA ASP A 253 -1.24 6.84 -0.61
C ASP A 253 -0.36 8.09 -0.71
N HIS A 254 0.63 8.07 -1.59
CA HIS A 254 1.49 9.22 -1.83
C HIS A 254 0.72 10.44 -2.36
N PHE A 255 -0.38 10.26 -3.10
CA PHE A 255 -1.18 11.38 -3.64
C PHE A 255 -1.93 12.12 -2.53
N VAL A 256 -2.50 11.38 -1.58
CA VAL A 256 -3.27 11.96 -0.46
C VAL A 256 -2.38 12.81 0.46
N PHE A 257 -1.11 12.46 0.59
CA PHE A 257 -0.17 13.09 1.51
C PHE A 257 0.89 13.98 0.83
N GLN A 258 0.74 14.33 -0.46
CA GLN A 258 1.74 15.13 -1.20
C GLN A 258 2.06 16.48 -0.53
N ALA A 259 1.08 17.12 0.11
CA ALA A 259 1.29 18.40 0.77
C ALA A 259 2.20 18.33 2.01
N PHE A 260 2.54 17.12 2.47
CA PHE A 260 3.42 16.89 3.62
C PHE A 260 4.84 16.45 3.21
N PHE A 261 5.14 16.39 1.91
CA PHE A 261 6.43 15.97 1.37
C PHE A 261 7.24 17.15 0.84
#